data_AF-A0A078QXB2-F1
#
_entry.id   AF-A0A078QXB2-F1
#
_cell.length_a   1.000
_cell.length_b   1.000
_cell.length_c   1.000
_cell.angle_alpha   90.00
_cell.angle_beta   90.00
_cell.angle_gamma   90.00
#
_symmetry.space_group_name_H-M   'P 1'
#
loop_
_entity.id
_entity.type
_entity.pdbx_description
1 polymer ?
#
loop_
_entity_poly.entity_id
_entity_poly.type
_entity_poly.pdbx_seq_one_letter_code
_entity_poly.pdbx_strand_id
1 'polypeptide(L)'
;MKGSLGYSCNYFKNMNDKCTFNIYHSYWGKEITEEIARQLITTGKTDIFHDFHNKKGVPFSAYLTIENGIVIPSFVNEVLETPCPVCGREIEILLNGYACKGYSQKDKDNNRVCNLYIPKTIAQREIPLEAAEILARGKKTPFMTGFKSREGNDFSSRLVLTENLDISFDNTLCKCPKCGGNLYINKKAYNCSNYRNEAIKCDFVIWREMSGRSITPEEAIELCEKKETPVLTGFHDKNGQPMERKLVLNDDFKIKLI
;
A
#
# COMPACT_ATOMS: atom_id res chain seq x y z
N MET A 1 -45.66 3.27 -0.19
CA MET A 1 -46.45 2.11 -0.64
C MET A 1 -45.62 1.29 -1.61
N LYS A 2 -45.61 -0.04 -1.49
CA LYS A 2 -44.97 -0.91 -2.48
C LYS A 2 -45.87 -1.00 -3.72
N GLY A 3 -45.31 -0.72 -4.89
CA GLY A 3 -45.95 -0.82 -6.19
C GLY A 3 -45.15 -1.72 -7.14
N SER A 4 -45.60 -1.82 -8.40
CA SER A 4 -44.97 -2.65 -9.42
C SER A 4 -43.57 -2.20 -9.83
N LEU A 5 -43.29 -0.89 -9.76
CA LEU A 5 -42.01 -0.31 -10.16
C LEU A 5 -41.05 -0.07 -8.99
N GLY A 6 -41.54 -0.13 -7.74
CA GLY A 6 -40.75 0.22 -6.57
C GLY A 6 -41.58 0.58 -5.35
N TYR A 7 -41.06 1.51 -4.56
CA TYR A 7 -41.69 2.08 -3.37
C TYR A 7 -42.03 3.54 -3.65
N SER A 8 -43.32 3.87 -3.62
CA SER A 8 -43.84 5.18 -3.99
C SER A 8 -44.40 5.92 -2.79
N CYS A 9 -44.24 7.24 -2.80
CA CYS A 9 -44.93 8.13 -1.88
C CYS A 9 -46.45 8.04 -2.10
N ASN A 10 -47.22 7.96 -1.01
CA ASN A 10 -48.68 7.84 -1.07
C ASN A 10 -49.42 9.18 -0.85
N TYR A 11 -48.69 10.28 -0.70
CA TYR A 11 -49.29 11.60 -0.55
C TYR A 11 -49.88 12.08 -1.88
N PHE A 12 -51.18 12.31 -1.89
CA PHE A 12 -51.95 12.81 -3.02
C PHE A 12 -53.10 13.68 -2.52
N LYS A 13 -53.12 14.96 -2.92
CA LYS A 13 -54.22 15.88 -2.63
C LYS A 13 -55.00 16.24 -3.88
N ASN A 14 -54.31 16.57 -4.98
CA ASN A 14 -54.89 16.79 -6.31
C ASN A 14 -53.79 16.65 -7.38
N MET A 15 -54.13 16.84 -8.66
CA MET A 15 -53.16 16.64 -9.76
C MET A 15 -51.94 17.58 -9.69
N ASN A 16 -52.11 18.78 -9.12
CA ASN A 16 -51.07 19.79 -8.94
C ASN A 16 -50.36 19.70 -7.58
N ASP A 17 -50.90 18.90 -6.64
CA ASP A 17 -50.39 18.72 -5.28
C ASP A 17 -50.36 17.22 -4.97
N LYS A 18 -49.36 16.55 -5.55
CA LYS A 18 -49.08 15.12 -5.39
C LYS A 18 -47.59 14.91 -5.22
N CYS A 19 -47.23 13.92 -4.41
CA CYS A 19 -45.84 13.53 -4.22
C CYS A 19 -45.39 12.62 -5.37
N THR A 20 -44.32 12.98 -6.04
CA THR A 20 -43.77 12.22 -7.19
C THR A 20 -42.55 11.37 -6.82
N PHE A 21 -42.19 11.34 -5.53
CA PHE A 21 -41.04 10.59 -5.05
C PHE A 21 -41.23 9.08 -5.20
N ASN A 22 -40.24 8.42 -5.80
CA ASN A 22 -40.23 6.99 -6.06
C ASN A 22 -38.83 6.43 -5.83
N ILE A 23 -38.75 5.26 -5.19
CA ILE A 23 -37.55 4.43 -5.08
C ILE A 23 -37.81 3.19 -5.94
N TYR A 24 -37.05 2.99 -7.01
CA TYR A 24 -37.25 1.83 -7.89
C TYR A 24 -36.78 0.51 -7.21
N HIS A 25 -37.35 -0.63 -7.63
CA HIS A 25 -36.89 -1.95 -7.19
C HIS A 25 -35.47 -2.30 -7.63
N SER A 26 -34.86 -1.51 -8.53
CA SER A 26 -33.46 -1.69 -8.92
C SER A 26 -32.77 -0.38 -9.26
N TYR A 27 -31.50 -0.27 -8.84
CA TYR A 27 -30.57 0.79 -9.23
C TYR A 27 -29.22 0.18 -9.63
N TRP A 28 -28.69 0.55 -10.80
CA TRP A 28 -27.38 0.09 -11.31
C TRP A 28 -27.17 -1.44 -11.18
N GLY A 29 -28.19 -2.23 -11.48
CA GLY A 29 -28.13 -3.69 -11.43
C GLY A 29 -28.33 -4.32 -10.05
N LYS A 30 -28.44 -3.50 -8.98
CA LYS A 30 -28.73 -3.97 -7.63
C LYS A 30 -30.23 -4.00 -7.38
N GLU A 31 -30.73 -5.05 -6.73
CA GLU A 31 -32.10 -5.13 -6.22
C GLU A 31 -32.26 -4.30 -4.93
N ILE A 32 -33.34 -3.54 -4.85
CA ILE A 32 -33.68 -2.71 -3.69
C ILE A 32 -34.78 -3.41 -2.91
N THR A 33 -34.40 -4.06 -1.82
CA THR A 33 -35.34 -4.66 -0.88
C THR A 33 -36.07 -3.59 -0.07
N GLU A 34 -37.12 -4.00 0.64
CA GLU A 34 -37.86 -3.07 1.50
C GLU A 34 -36.99 -2.52 2.63
N GLU A 35 -36.06 -3.33 3.13
CA GLU A 35 -35.09 -2.96 4.15
C GLU A 35 -34.16 -1.85 3.66
N ILE A 36 -33.60 -2.00 2.44
CA ILE A 36 -32.75 -0.99 1.81
C ILE A 36 -33.54 0.30 1.55
N ALA A 37 -34.76 0.19 1.00
CA ALA A 37 -35.62 1.34 0.75
C ALA A 37 -35.97 2.07 2.07
N ARG A 38 -36.23 1.31 3.15
CA ARG A 38 -36.50 1.86 4.48
C ARG A 38 -35.27 2.57 5.05
N GLN A 39 -34.08 1.98 4.95
CA GLN A 39 -32.83 2.59 5.41
C GLN A 39 -32.57 3.94 4.70
N LEU A 40 -32.77 3.97 3.38
CA LEU A 40 -32.56 5.16 2.56
C LEU A 40 -33.49 6.32 2.96
N ILE A 41 -34.78 6.05 3.21
CA ILE A 41 -35.73 7.10 3.62
C ILE A 41 -35.57 7.55 5.08
N THR A 42 -35.08 6.68 5.98
CA THR A 42 -34.95 7.02 7.42
C THR A 42 -33.63 7.71 7.73
N THR A 43 -32.54 7.27 7.11
CA THR A 43 -31.19 7.79 7.40
C THR A 43 -30.68 8.76 6.34
N GLY A 44 -31.36 8.85 5.19
CA GLY A 44 -30.95 9.64 4.03
C GLY A 44 -29.88 8.98 3.16
N LYS A 45 -29.35 7.82 3.57
CA LYS A 45 -28.37 7.04 2.81
C LYS A 45 -28.51 5.52 3.03
N THR A 46 -27.87 4.70 2.22
CA THR A 46 -27.75 3.25 2.48
C THR A 46 -26.38 2.89 3.04
N ASP A 47 -26.18 1.61 3.35
CA ASP A 47 -24.84 1.02 3.44
C ASP A 47 -24.14 1.04 2.07
N ILE A 48 -22.83 0.80 2.09
CA ILE A 48 -22.01 0.70 0.89
C ILE A 48 -22.30 -0.64 0.21
N PHE A 49 -22.56 -0.59 -1.08
CA PHE A 49 -22.73 -1.74 -1.94
C PHE A 49 -21.56 -1.81 -2.92
N HIS A 50 -20.98 -3.00 -3.07
CA HIS A 50 -19.79 -3.26 -3.90
C HIS A 50 -20.12 -3.92 -5.26
N ASP A 51 -21.40 -4.14 -5.50
CA ASP A 51 -21.96 -4.93 -6.60
C ASP A 51 -22.78 -4.09 -7.60
N PHE A 52 -22.65 -2.76 -7.59
CA PHE A 52 -23.28 -1.94 -8.62
C PHE A 52 -22.56 -2.07 -9.95
N HIS A 53 -23.30 -1.97 -11.06
CA HIS A 53 -22.75 -2.07 -12.41
C HIS A 53 -23.08 -0.82 -13.21
N ASN A 54 -22.08 -0.26 -13.90
CA ASN A 54 -22.31 0.85 -14.83
C ASN A 54 -22.95 0.35 -16.13
N LYS A 55 -23.29 1.26 -17.05
CA LYS A 55 -23.92 0.92 -18.34
C LYS A 55 -23.12 -0.06 -19.22
N LYS A 56 -21.81 -0.22 -18.96
CA LYS A 56 -20.91 -1.15 -19.66
C LYS A 56 -20.73 -2.48 -18.89
N GLY A 57 -21.43 -2.67 -17.78
CA GLY A 57 -21.29 -3.84 -16.92
C GLY A 57 -20.04 -3.86 -16.05
N VAL A 58 -19.33 -2.73 -15.90
CA VAL A 58 -18.17 -2.65 -15.00
C VAL A 58 -18.67 -2.42 -13.57
N PRO A 59 -18.23 -3.23 -12.59
CA PRO A 59 -18.65 -3.08 -11.21
C PRO A 59 -18.07 -1.81 -10.56
N PHE A 60 -18.80 -1.24 -9.59
CA PHE A 60 -18.35 -0.13 -8.76
C PHE A 60 -18.97 -0.16 -7.36
N SER A 61 -18.32 0.50 -6.41
CA SER A 61 -18.79 0.63 -5.03
C SER A 61 -19.43 2.00 -4.77
N ALA A 62 -20.62 2.02 -4.17
CA ALA A 62 -21.31 3.25 -3.77
C ALA A 62 -22.35 2.97 -2.68
N TYR A 63 -22.80 4.00 -1.97
CA TYR A 63 -24.07 3.99 -1.25
C TYR A 63 -25.09 4.85 -2.00
N LEU A 64 -26.39 4.65 -1.76
CA LEU A 64 -27.44 5.49 -2.36
C LEU A 64 -27.77 6.67 -1.45
N THR A 65 -28.04 7.83 -2.03
CA THR A 65 -28.55 9.04 -1.34
C THR A 65 -29.77 9.60 -2.06
N ILE A 66 -30.57 10.40 -1.34
CA ILE A 66 -31.68 11.15 -1.95
C ILE A 66 -31.25 12.61 -2.13
N GLU A 67 -31.12 13.05 -3.38
CA GLU A 67 -30.88 14.45 -3.74
C GLU A 67 -32.01 14.97 -4.60
N ASN A 68 -32.64 16.07 -4.18
CA ASN A 68 -33.78 16.69 -4.89
C ASN A 68 -34.91 15.70 -5.22
N GLY A 69 -35.17 14.74 -4.33
CA GLY A 69 -36.21 13.72 -4.52
C GLY A 69 -35.83 12.62 -5.54
N ILE A 70 -34.56 12.52 -5.91
CA ILE A 70 -34.04 11.48 -6.80
C ILE A 70 -33.00 10.66 -6.04
N VAL A 71 -33.07 9.34 -6.19
CA VAL A 71 -32.06 8.43 -5.65
C VAL A 71 -30.85 8.42 -6.59
N ILE A 72 -29.69 8.77 -6.05
CA ILE A 72 -28.42 8.81 -6.80
C ILE A 72 -27.34 7.98 -6.07
N PRO A 73 -26.30 7.52 -6.77
CA PRO A 73 -25.19 6.81 -6.14
C PRO A 73 -24.14 7.81 -5.67
N SER A 74 -23.79 7.73 -4.40
CA SER A 74 -22.65 8.41 -3.81
C SER A 74 -21.47 7.45 -3.76
N PHE A 75 -20.48 7.68 -4.62
CA PHE A 75 -19.28 6.88 -4.69
C PHE A 75 -18.44 7.06 -3.42
N VAL A 76 -17.90 5.95 -2.94
CA VAL A 76 -17.01 5.91 -1.79
C VAL A 76 -15.75 5.21 -2.24
N ASN A 77 -14.62 5.85 -1.99
CA ASN A 77 -13.35 5.18 -2.11
C ASN A 77 -13.22 4.22 -0.94
N GLU A 78 -12.65 3.03 -1.20
CA GLU A 78 -12.11 2.21 -0.13
C GLU A 78 -11.05 3.02 0.64
N VAL A 79 -10.81 2.67 1.90
CA VAL A 79 -9.88 3.39 2.76
C VAL A 79 -8.86 2.44 3.36
N LEU A 80 -7.68 2.96 3.70
CA LEU A 80 -6.72 2.26 4.54
C LEU A 80 -7.31 2.03 5.94
N GLU A 81 -6.93 0.92 6.56
CA GLU A 81 -7.22 0.64 7.97
C GLU A 81 -6.51 1.65 8.88
N THR A 82 -5.28 2.03 8.52
CA THR A 82 -4.51 3.01 9.28
C THR A 82 -5.00 4.44 8.98
N PRO A 83 -5.32 5.24 10.01
CA PRO A 83 -5.70 6.65 9.82
C PRO A 83 -4.50 7.50 9.41
N CYS A 84 -4.77 8.67 8.83
CA CYS A 84 -3.77 9.65 8.42
C CYS A 84 -2.84 10.02 9.58
N PRO A 85 -1.51 9.77 9.48
CA PRO A 85 -0.56 10.12 10.53
C PRO A 85 -0.45 11.63 10.82
N VAL A 86 -0.96 12.47 9.92
CA VAL A 86 -0.91 13.94 10.06
C VAL A 86 -2.11 14.49 10.82
N CYS A 87 -3.31 13.95 10.60
CA CYS A 87 -4.54 14.56 11.08
C CYS A 87 -5.61 13.58 11.57
N GLY A 88 -5.33 12.27 11.57
CA GLY A 88 -6.23 11.22 12.06
C GLY A 88 -7.42 10.87 11.16
N ARG A 89 -7.63 11.59 10.05
CA ARG A 89 -8.69 11.30 9.06
C ARG A 89 -8.41 10.04 8.25
N GLU A 90 -9.45 9.50 7.61
CA GLU A 90 -9.34 8.38 6.67
C GLU A 90 -8.38 8.67 5.51
N ILE A 91 -7.67 7.63 5.05
CA ILE A 91 -6.85 7.67 3.83
C ILE A 91 -7.61 6.89 2.74
N GLU A 92 -8.04 7.57 1.70
CA GLU A 92 -8.77 7.01 0.56
C GLU A 92 -7.81 6.35 -0.43
N ILE A 93 -8.20 5.18 -0.93
CA ILE A 93 -7.55 4.45 -2.01
C ILE A 93 -8.07 5.01 -3.33
N LEU A 94 -7.23 5.81 -4.01
CA LEU A 94 -7.54 6.42 -5.30
C LEU A 94 -6.91 5.62 -6.45
N LEU A 95 -7.22 5.99 -7.70
CA LEU A 95 -6.64 5.36 -8.88
C LEU A 95 -5.09 5.47 -8.90
N ASN A 96 -4.55 6.64 -8.56
CA ASN A 96 -3.12 6.94 -8.69
C ASN A 96 -2.34 6.96 -7.38
N GLY A 97 -3.00 6.76 -6.24
CA GLY A 97 -2.37 6.89 -4.93
C GLY A 97 -3.31 6.61 -3.77
N TYR A 98 -2.79 6.81 -2.57
CA TYR A 98 -3.49 6.75 -1.30
C TYR A 98 -3.44 8.17 -0.71
N ALA A 99 -4.59 8.80 -0.49
CA ALA A 99 -4.65 10.21 -0.12
C ALA A 99 -5.49 10.40 1.13
N CYS A 100 -5.04 11.24 2.06
CA CYS A 100 -5.93 11.64 3.15
C CYS A 100 -7.21 12.25 2.58
N LYS A 101 -8.38 12.00 3.18
CA LYS A 101 -9.65 12.62 2.80
C LYS A 101 -9.60 14.16 2.78
N GLY A 102 -8.72 14.73 3.61
CA GLY A 102 -8.42 16.17 3.64
C GLY A 102 -7.57 16.68 2.46
N TYR A 103 -7.03 15.81 1.61
CA TYR A 103 -6.18 16.16 0.47
C TYR A 103 -6.92 16.92 -0.62
N SER A 104 -8.19 16.55 -0.86
CA SER A 104 -9.06 17.22 -1.83
C SER A 104 -9.83 18.40 -1.23
N GLN A 105 -9.79 18.56 0.10
CA GLN A 105 -10.49 19.64 0.79
C GLN A 105 -9.64 20.91 0.81
N LYS A 106 -10.29 22.06 0.64
CA LYS A 106 -9.67 23.39 0.69
C LYS A 106 -10.16 24.17 1.91
N ASP A 107 -9.25 24.88 2.56
CA ASP A 107 -9.62 25.87 3.58
C ASP A 107 -10.05 27.20 2.94
N LYS A 108 -10.40 28.17 3.80
CA LYS A 108 -10.81 29.53 3.40
C LYS A 108 -9.76 30.29 2.57
N ASP A 109 -8.49 29.92 2.71
CA ASP A 109 -7.36 30.54 2.03
C ASP A 109 -6.95 29.74 0.78
N ASN A 110 -7.79 28.79 0.35
CA ASN A 110 -7.60 27.90 -0.80
C ASN A 110 -6.39 26.94 -0.67
N ASN A 111 -5.91 26.71 0.55
CA ASN A 111 -4.88 25.72 0.84
C ASN A 111 -5.50 24.35 1.10
N ARG A 112 -4.75 23.28 0.84
CA ARG A 112 -5.21 21.93 1.16
C ARG A 112 -5.24 21.75 2.68
N VAL A 113 -6.33 21.16 3.19
CA VAL A 113 -6.47 20.90 4.63
C VAL A 113 -5.53 19.79 5.11
N CYS A 114 -5.04 18.92 4.21
CA CYS A 114 -3.96 17.97 4.49
C CYS A 114 -3.19 17.67 3.21
N ASN A 115 -1.89 17.38 3.31
CA ASN A 115 -1.03 17.11 2.15
C ASN A 115 -0.56 15.65 2.04
N LEU A 116 -1.03 14.75 2.93
CA LEU A 116 -0.63 13.34 2.85
C LEU A 116 -1.13 12.70 1.54
N TYR A 117 -0.18 12.24 0.75
CA TYR A 117 -0.40 11.49 -0.49
C TYR A 117 0.74 10.49 -0.71
N ILE A 118 0.39 9.22 -0.85
CA ILE A 118 1.33 8.13 -1.16
C ILE A 118 1.04 7.67 -2.59
N PRO A 119 1.96 7.85 -3.55
CA PRO A 119 1.73 7.40 -4.93
C PRO A 119 1.59 5.87 -5.02
N LYS A 120 0.68 5.39 -5.88
CA LYS A 120 0.57 3.95 -6.23
C LYS A 120 1.66 3.49 -7.17
N THR A 121 2.46 4.41 -7.71
CA THR A 121 3.61 4.08 -8.54
C THR A 121 4.79 4.96 -8.16
N ILE A 122 5.91 4.34 -7.79
CA ILE A 122 7.14 5.03 -7.42
C ILE A 122 8.28 4.35 -8.14
N ALA A 123 9.07 5.13 -8.90
CA ALA A 123 10.17 4.61 -9.73
C ALA A 123 9.77 3.38 -10.58
N GLN A 124 8.64 3.51 -11.28
CA GLN A 124 8.03 2.48 -12.16
C GLN A 124 7.59 1.18 -11.45
N ARG A 125 7.60 1.15 -10.13
CA ARG A 125 7.08 0.05 -9.33
C ARG A 125 5.72 0.40 -8.75
N GLU A 126 4.77 -0.52 -8.87
CA GLU A 126 3.50 -0.44 -8.16
C GLU A 126 3.69 -0.58 -6.65
N ILE A 127 3.02 0.29 -5.89
CA ILE A 127 3.06 0.31 -4.44
C ILE A 127 1.77 -0.35 -3.91
N PRO A 128 1.89 -1.57 -3.34
CA PRO A 128 0.73 -2.32 -2.89
C PRO A 128 0.12 -1.70 -1.63
N LEU A 129 -1.10 -2.12 -1.33
CA LEU A 129 -1.88 -1.63 -0.18
C LEU A 129 -1.10 -1.76 1.13
N GLU A 130 -0.47 -2.92 1.35
CA GLU A 130 0.28 -3.23 2.57
C GLU A 130 1.47 -2.29 2.76
N ALA A 131 2.11 -1.86 1.66
CA ALA A 131 3.18 -0.89 1.73
C ALA A 131 2.65 0.49 2.15
N ALA A 132 1.50 0.91 1.62
CA ALA A 132 0.85 2.16 2.04
C ALA A 132 0.43 2.12 3.52
N GLU A 133 -0.10 1.00 4.01
CA GLU A 133 -0.42 0.78 5.43
C GLU A 133 0.81 0.89 6.33
N ILE A 134 1.93 0.31 5.92
CA ILE A 134 3.19 0.39 6.69
C ILE A 134 3.69 1.84 6.74
N LEU A 135 3.65 2.55 5.61
CA LEU A 135 4.07 3.95 5.52
C LEU A 135 3.15 4.87 6.35
N ALA A 136 1.83 4.66 6.31
CA ALA A 136 0.87 5.41 7.11
C ALA A 136 1.08 5.21 8.62
N ARG A 137 1.57 4.04 9.05
CA ARG A 137 1.98 3.77 10.44
C ARG A 137 3.33 4.40 10.83
N GLY A 138 3.96 5.17 9.94
CA GLY A 138 5.27 5.78 10.17
C GLY A 138 6.42 4.78 10.18
N LYS A 139 6.20 3.56 9.66
CA LYS A 139 7.23 2.50 9.60
C LYS A 139 7.87 2.46 8.23
N LYS A 140 9.09 1.91 8.17
CA LYS A 140 9.77 1.60 6.91
C LYS A 140 9.16 0.33 6.32
N THR A 141 8.95 0.28 5.01
CA THR A 141 8.53 -0.96 4.35
C THR A 141 9.63 -2.02 4.46
N PRO A 142 9.31 -3.31 4.29
CA PRO A 142 10.31 -4.31 3.90
C PRO A 142 11.06 -3.90 2.63
N PHE A 143 12.20 -4.54 2.38
CA PHE A 143 12.89 -4.33 1.10
C PHE A 143 12.00 -4.81 -0.04
N MET A 144 11.83 -3.94 -1.03
CA MET A 144 11.09 -4.25 -2.24
C MET A 144 12.03 -4.21 -3.45
N THR A 145 11.80 -5.12 -4.40
CA THR A 145 12.56 -5.24 -5.66
C THR A 145 11.82 -4.55 -6.80
N GLY A 146 12.43 -4.41 -7.98
CA GLY A 146 11.72 -3.95 -9.19
C GLY A 146 11.52 -2.43 -9.31
N PHE A 147 12.19 -1.64 -8.46
CA PHE A 147 12.31 -0.20 -8.72
C PHE A 147 13.32 0.04 -9.85
N LYS A 148 13.05 1.04 -10.69
CA LYS A 148 13.94 1.43 -11.80
C LYS A 148 14.55 2.81 -11.58
N SER A 149 15.87 2.90 -11.68
CA SER A 149 16.59 4.19 -11.64
C SER A 149 16.27 5.03 -12.87
N ARG A 150 16.73 6.28 -12.89
CA ARG A 150 16.57 7.16 -14.08
C ARG A 150 17.26 6.60 -15.32
N GLU A 151 18.36 5.87 -15.11
CA GLU A 151 19.12 5.16 -16.15
C GLU A 151 18.48 3.80 -16.51
N GLY A 152 17.33 3.44 -15.92
CA GLY A 152 16.62 2.20 -16.19
C GLY A 152 17.12 0.96 -15.44
N ASN A 153 18.09 1.12 -14.54
CA ASN A 153 18.65 0.00 -13.78
C ASN A 153 17.73 -0.41 -12.63
N ASP A 154 17.53 -1.73 -12.47
CA ASP A 154 16.78 -2.25 -11.34
C ASP A 154 17.55 -2.12 -10.03
N PHE A 155 16.85 -1.69 -8.98
CA PHE A 155 17.37 -1.67 -7.62
C PHE A 155 16.31 -2.13 -6.62
N SER A 156 16.76 -2.37 -5.39
CA SER A 156 15.92 -2.80 -4.28
C SER A 156 16.08 -1.80 -3.13
N SER A 157 14.99 -1.48 -2.46
CA SER A 157 14.97 -0.45 -1.43
C SER A 157 13.78 -0.61 -0.49
N ARG A 158 13.87 -0.01 0.70
CA ARG A 158 12.71 0.27 1.55
C ARG A 158 12.16 1.64 1.21
N LEU A 159 10.86 1.83 1.38
CA LEU A 159 10.25 3.15 1.36
C LEU A 159 10.03 3.66 2.77
N VAL A 160 10.16 4.98 2.91
CA VAL A 160 9.92 5.71 4.16
C VAL A 160 9.08 6.94 3.85
N LEU A 161 8.02 7.16 4.63
CA LEU A 161 7.29 8.43 4.64
C LEU A 161 8.06 9.39 5.53
N THR A 162 8.57 10.47 4.95
CA THR A 162 9.36 11.49 5.67
C THR A 162 8.47 12.44 6.47
N GLU A 163 9.07 13.24 7.35
CA GLU A 163 8.38 14.29 8.10
C GLU A 163 7.71 15.34 7.19
N ASN A 164 8.27 15.57 6.01
CA ASN A 164 7.71 16.45 4.98
C ASN A 164 6.62 15.78 4.12
N LEU A 165 6.24 14.55 4.46
CA LEU A 165 5.25 13.72 3.75
C LEU A 165 5.69 13.24 2.36
N ASP A 166 6.97 13.39 2.01
CA ASP A 166 7.56 12.80 0.81
C ASP A 166 7.91 11.33 1.03
N ILE A 167 7.83 10.53 -0.03
CA ILE A 167 8.34 9.16 -0.02
C ILE A 167 9.81 9.14 -0.42
N SER A 168 10.64 8.61 0.47
CA SER A 168 12.09 8.45 0.27
C SER A 168 12.51 6.98 0.24
N PHE A 169 13.62 6.71 -0.44
CA PHE A 169 14.27 5.41 -0.48
C PHE A 169 15.26 5.27 0.67
N ASP A 170 15.26 4.12 1.35
CA ASP A 170 16.27 3.75 2.34
C ASP A 170 16.91 2.40 1.98
N ASN A 171 18.17 2.47 1.55
CA ASN A 171 18.98 1.32 1.15
C ASN A 171 19.86 0.77 2.28
N THR A 172 19.74 1.32 3.49
CA THR A 172 20.55 0.91 4.64
C THR A 172 20.12 -0.46 5.11
N LEU A 173 21.00 -1.45 5.07
CA LEU A 173 20.71 -2.81 5.49
C LEU A 173 20.84 -2.98 7.01
N CYS A 174 22.07 -2.89 7.50
CA CYS A 174 22.48 -3.17 8.88
C CYS A 174 23.74 -2.36 9.23
N LYS A 175 24.23 -2.45 10.47
CA LYS A 175 25.58 -1.99 10.81
C LYS A 175 26.62 -3.04 10.42
N CYS A 176 27.79 -2.57 9.98
CA CYS A 176 28.88 -3.42 9.56
C CYS A 176 29.51 -4.10 10.76
N PRO A 177 29.51 -5.45 10.82
CA PRO A 177 30.11 -6.17 11.94
C PRO A 177 31.62 -5.98 12.02
N LYS A 178 32.28 -5.62 10.90
CA LYS A 178 33.74 -5.40 10.84
C LYS A 178 34.16 -4.01 11.34
N CYS A 179 33.43 -2.94 11.00
CA CYS A 179 33.89 -1.57 11.25
C CYS A 179 32.83 -0.61 11.81
N GLY A 180 31.60 -1.06 12.05
CA GLY A 180 30.51 -0.22 12.58
C GLY A 180 29.87 0.77 11.59
N GLY A 181 30.37 0.88 10.36
CA GLY A 181 29.74 1.65 9.28
C GLY A 181 28.37 1.09 8.86
N ASN A 182 27.64 1.76 7.97
CA ASN A 182 26.40 1.21 7.40
C ASN A 182 26.71 0.20 6.29
N LEU A 183 25.97 -0.90 6.18
CA LEU A 183 25.87 -1.67 4.95
C LEU A 183 24.74 -1.14 4.08
N TYR A 184 24.98 -1.08 2.77
CA TYR A 184 23.97 -0.72 1.77
C TYR A 184 23.71 -1.87 0.82
N ILE A 185 22.43 -2.09 0.49
CA ILE A 185 22.03 -3.01 -0.58
C ILE A 185 22.43 -2.44 -1.95
N ASN A 186 23.03 -3.27 -2.78
CA ASN A 186 23.29 -2.98 -4.19
C ASN A 186 22.86 -4.17 -5.06
N LYS A 187 22.95 -4.02 -6.39
CA LYS A 187 22.57 -5.07 -7.33
C LYS A 187 23.25 -6.42 -7.06
N LYS A 188 24.55 -6.42 -6.77
CA LYS A 188 25.36 -7.65 -6.60
C LYS A 188 25.65 -8.06 -5.17
N ALA A 189 25.59 -7.12 -4.23
CA ALA A 189 26.12 -7.31 -2.89
C ALA A 189 25.56 -6.30 -1.88
N TYR A 190 25.68 -6.64 -0.61
CA TYR A 190 25.55 -5.74 0.52
C TYR A 190 26.94 -5.24 0.90
N ASN A 191 27.22 -3.95 0.68
CA ASN A 191 28.57 -3.40 0.79
C ASN A 191 28.67 -2.43 1.97
N CYS A 192 29.79 -2.49 2.69
CA CYS A 192 30.10 -1.51 3.71
C CYS A 192 30.31 -0.10 3.10
N SER A 193 29.67 0.90 3.67
CA SER A 193 29.81 2.32 3.34
C SER A 193 31.25 2.84 3.43
N ASN A 194 32.07 2.27 4.31
CA ASN A 194 33.46 2.66 4.53
C ASN A 194 34.47 2.04 3.54
N TYR A 195 34.02 1.35 2.48
CA TYR A 195 34.94 0.71 1.52
C TYR A 195 35.86 1.69 0.79
N ARG A 196 35.40 2.92 0.54
CA ARG A 196 36.20 4.02 -0.06
C ARG A 196 36.78 4.99 0.96
N ASN A 197 36.49 4.81 2.25
CA ASN A 197 37.06 5.68 3.27
C ASN A 197 38.55 5.34 3.41
N GLU A 198 39.44 6.31 3.21
CA GLU A 198 40.89 6.06 3.19
C GLU A 198 41.47 5.61 4.54
N ALA A 199 40.88 6.05 5.65
CA ALA A 199 41.32 5.69 6.99
C ALA A 199 40.85 4.29 7.42
N ILE A 200 39.64 3.90 7.02
CA ILE A 200 39.02 2.63 7.46
C ILE A 200 39.22 1.51 6.43
N LYS A 201 39.07 1.81 5.13
CA LYS A 201 39.16 0.87 3.99
C LYS A 201 38.49 -0.49 4.25
N CYS A 202 37.24 -0.47 4.72
CA CYS A 202 36.55 -1.69 5.11
C CYS A 202 36.08 -2.49 3.89
N ASP A 203 36.65 -3.69 3.71
CA ASP A 203 36.36 -4.64 2.62
C ASP A 203 35.17 -5.57 2.90
N PHE A 204 34.44 -5.37 4.00
CA PHE A 204 33.33 -6.25 4.37
C PHE A 204 32.19 -6.19 3.34
N VAL A 205 31.83 -7.36 2.82
CA VAL A 205 30.82 -7.55 1.79
C VAL A 205 30.07 -8.86 2.01
N ILE A 206 28.75 -8.83 1.87
CA ILE A 206 27.91 -10.01 1.76
C ILE A 206 27.44 -10.09 0.31
N TRP A 207 27.80 -11.14 -0.41
CA TRP A 207 27.34 -11.32 -1.79
C TRP A 207 25.86 -11.68 -1.82
N ARG A 208 25.10 -11.11 -2.75
CA ARG A 208 23.67 -11.43 -2.89
C ARG A 208 23.44 -12.80 -3.50
N GLU A 209 24.42 -13.35 -4.19
CA GLU A 209 24.37 -14.70 -4.73
C GLU A 209 25.53 -15.50 -4.16
N MET A 210 25.23 -16.61 -3.49
CA MET A 210 26.21 -17.50 -2.88
C MET A 210 25.81 -18.95 -3.17
N SER A 211 26.71 -19.72 -3.79
CA SER A 211 26.49 -21.13 -4.14
C SER A 211 25.14 -21.39 -4.84
N GLY A 212 24.82 -20.57 -5.86
CA GLY A 212 23.61 -20.70 -6.67
C GLY A 212 22.31 -20.25 -5.97
N ARG A 213 22.41 -19.56 -4.83
CA ARG A 213 21.28 -19.07 -4.05
C ARG A 213 21.34 -17.57 -3.82
N SER A 214 20.19 -16.90 -3.94
CA SER A 214 20.05 -15.51 -3.53
C SER A 214 19.96 -15.38 -2.01
N ILE A 215 20.73 -14.46 -1.42
CA ILE A 215 20.67 -14.10 -0.01
C ILE A 215 19.74 -12.92 0.16
N THR A 216 18.68 -13.08 0.96
CA THR A 216 17.68 -12.03 1.18
C THR A 216 18.24 -10.90 2.06
N PRO A 217 17.67 -9.69 2.00
CA PRO A 217 18.04 -8.62 2.93
C PRO A 217 17.87 -9.03 4.40
N GLU A 218 16.80 -9.77 4.72
CA GLU A 218 16.49 -10.24 6.06
C GLU A 218 17.55 -11.23 6.56
N GLU A 219 17.98 -12.18 5.71
CA GLU A 219 19.07 -13.12 6.03
C GLU A 219 20.41 -12.40 6.22
N ALA A 220 20.69 -11.40 5.38
CA ALA A 220 21.90 -10.61 5.50
C ALA A 220 21.90 -9.77 6.79
N ILE A 221 20.75 -9.20 7.19
CA ILE A 221 20.59 -8.52 8.48
C ILE A 221 20.84 -9.51 9.63
N GLU A 222 20.22 -10.69 9.59
CA GLU A 222 20.42 -11.71 10.62
C GLU A 222 21.89 -12.13 10.73
N LEU A 223 22.57 -12.31 9.60
CA LEU A 223 24.01 -12.58 9.57
C LEU A 223 24.84 -11.42 10.17
N CYS A 224 24.47 -10.15 9.93
CA CYS A 224 25.14 -9.00 10.56
C CYS A 224 24.99 -9.01 12.08
N GLU A 225 23.79 -9.35 12.58
CA GLU A 225 23.41 -9.22 13.98
C GLU A 225 23.85 -10.42 14.82
N LYS A 226 23.62 -11.63 14.32
CA LYS A 226 23.86 -12.90 15.04
C LYS A 226 25.17 -13.57 14.66
N LYS A 227 25.86 -13.09 13.62
CA LYS A 227 27.04 -13.72 13.01
C LYS A 227 26.78 -15.10 12.38
N GLU A 228 25.56 -15.61 12.45
CA GLU A 228 25.13 -16.80 11.73
C GLU A 228 23.64 -16.72 11.36
N THR A 229 23.26 -17.46 10.33
CA THR A 229 21.85 -17.67 9.96
C THR A 229 21.36 -19.02 10.50
N PRO A 230 20.03 -19.24 10.52
CA PRO A 230 19.47 -20.59 10.53
C PRO A 230 19.98 -21.42 9.33
N VAL A 231 19.68 -22.72 9.35
CA VAL A 231 19.89 -23.57 8.17
C VAL A 231 18.97 -23.08 7.06
N LEU A 232 19.56 -22.73 5.92
CA LEU A 232 18.85 -22.26 4.73
C LEU A 232 18.89 -23.34 3.65
N THR A 233 17.80 -23.41 2.88
CA THR A 233 17.64 -24.30 1.73
C THR A 233 17.99 -23.56 0.42
N GLY A 234 18.20 -24.30 -0.66
CA GLY A 234 18.37 -23.74 -2.01
C GLY A 234 19.81 -23.42 -2.41
N PHE A 235 20.79 -23.76 -1.58
CA PHE A 235 22.19 -23.78 -2.01
C PHE A 235 22.47 -25.00 -2.90
N HIS A 236 23.47 -24.88 -3.76
CA HIS A 236 23.91 -25.93 -4.67
C HIS A 236 25.41 -26.18 -4.55
N ASP A 237 25.82 -27.45 -4.61
CA ASP A 237 27.23 -27.83 -4.53
C ASP A 237 27.95 -27.61 -5.86
N LYS A 238 29.25 -27.95 -5.91
CA LYS A 238 30.05 -27.83 -7.13
C LYS A 238 29.52 -28.67 -8.30
N ASN A 239 28.69 -29.68 -8.03
CA ASN A 239 28.04 -30.55 -9.01
C ASN A 239 26.59 -30.13 -9.28
N GLY A 240 26.12 -29.02 -8.69
CA GLY A 240 24.75 -28.54 -8.82
C GLY A 240 23.73 -29.28 -7.96
N GLN A 241 24.15 -30.13 -7.02
CA GLN A 241 23.22 -30.84 -6.13
C GLN A 241 22.75 -29.94 -4.99
N PRO A 242 21.45 -29.96 -4.65
CA PRO A 242 20.91 -29.12 -3.60
C PRO A 242 21.52 -29.49 -2.24
N MET A 243 21.80 -28.49 -1.42
CA MET A 243 22.27 -28.66 -0.05
C MET A 243 21.63 -27.64 0.89
N GLU A 244 21.55 -28.04 2.15
CA GLU A 244 21.14 -27.18 3.25
C GLU A 244 22.36 -26.79 4.07
N ARG A 245 22.54 -25.49 4.28
CA ARG A 245 23.71 -24.92 4.96
C ARG A 245 23.30 -23.68 5.73
N LYS A 246 24.05 -23.34 6.77
CA LYS A 246 23.98 -22.00 7.38
C LYS A 246 25.11 -21.12 6.87
N LEU A 247 24.88 -19.82 6.85
CA LEU A 247 25.95 -18.85 6.66
C LEU A 247 26.52 -18.50 8.04
N VAL A 248 27.84 -18.52 8.16
CA VAL A 248 28.56 -18.15 9.39
C VAL A 248 29.65 -17.13 9.07
N LEU A 249 29.70 -16.07 9.86
CA LEU A 249 30.75 -15.07 9.83
C LEU A 249 31.87 -15.50 10.77
N ASN A 250 33.05 -15.81 10.22
CA ASN A 250 34.20 -16.22 11.02
C ASN A 250 34.92 -15.02 11.66
N ASP A 251 35.96 -15.29 12.46
CA ASP A 251 36.74 -14.27 13.17
C ASP A 251 37.46 -13.28 12.23
N ASP A 252 37.73 -13.67 10.99
CA ASP A 252 38.31 -12.81 9.95
C ASP A 252 37.25 -11.97 9.19
N PHE A 253 36.00 -12.01 9.65
CA PHE A 253 34.85 -11.39 8.99
C PHE A 253 34.62 -11.88 7.55
N LYS A 254 34.94 -13.15 7.28
CA LYS A 254 34.64 -13.86 6.04
C LYS A 254 33.44 -14.79 6.25
N ILE A 255 32.61 -14.89 5.22
CA ILE A 255 31.37 -15.67 5.26
C ILE A 255 31.68 -17.08 4.75
N LYS A 256 31.32 -18.08 5.54
CA LYS A 256 31.43 -19.51 5.20
C LYS A 256 30.06 -20.15 5.17
N LEU A 257 29.85 -21.07 4.24
CA LEU A 257 28.74 -22.00 4.26
C LEU A 257 29.17 -23.21 5.10
N ILE A 258 28.43 -23.51 6.17
CA ILE A 258 28.67 -24.63 7.09
C ILE A 258 27.47 -25.57 7.09
#